data_AF-A0A0L8FL83-F1
#
_entry.id   AF-A0A0L8FL83-F1
#
_cell.length_a   1.000
_cell.length_b   1.000
_cell.length_c   1.000
_cell.angle_alpha   90.00
_cell.angle_beta   90.00
_cell.angle_gamma   90.00
#
_symmetry.space_group_name_H-M   'P 1'
#
loop_
_entity.id
_entity.type
_entity.pdbx_description
1 polymer ?
#
loop_
_entity_poly.entity_id
_entity_poly.type
_entity_poly.pdbx_seq_one_letter_code
_entity_poly.pdbx_strand_id
1 'polypeptide(L)' 'ADPASELVRHFLIEPTPKGVRLRGCSNEPVFGTLAALVYQHSITPLALPCKLVLPES' A
#
# COMPACT_ATOMS: atom_id res chain seq x y z
N ALA A 1 19.55 10.18 -13.37
CA ALA A 1 18.32 9.83 -12.64
C ALA A 1 17.89 11.06 -11.87
N ASP A 2 16.61 11.40 -11.89
CA ASP A 2 16.09 12.53 -11.09
C ASP A 2 16.19 12.16 -9.60
N PRO A 3 16.91 12.92 -8.75
CA PRO A 3 17.01 12.65 -7.31
C PRO A 3 15.65 12.49 -6.63
N ALA A 4 14.60 13.15 -7.14
CA ALA A 4 13.25 13.00 -6.62
C ALA A 4 12.69 11.58 -6.80
N SER A 5 13.11 10.85 -7.83
CA SER A 5 12.64 9.48 -8.10
C SER A 5 13.11 8.46 -7.05
N GLU A 6 14.21 8.74 -6.33
CA GLU A 6 14.74 7.86 -5.28
C GLU A 6 13.87 7.85 -4.01
N LEU A 7 13.07 8.92 -3.83
CA LEU A 7 12.14 9.08 -2.71
C LEU A 7 10.79 8.41 -2.98
N VAL A 8 10.47 8.10 -4.24
CA VAL A 8 9.20 7.48 -4.63
C VAL A 8 9.33 5.96 -4.54
N ARG A 9 8.40 5.32 -3.82
CA ARG A 9 8.33 3.87 -3.72
C ARG A 9 7.08 3.36 -4.42
N HIS A 10 7.28 2.49 -5.39
CA HIS A 10 6.22 1.83 -6.14
C HIS A 10 5.96 0.44 -5.57
N PHE A 11 4.71 0.18 -5.23
CA PHE A 11 4.25 -1.14 -4.81
C PHE A 11 3.19 -1.64 -5.77
N LEU A 12 3.22 -2.95 -6.05
CA LEU A 12 2.20 -3.59 -6.87
C LEU A 12 1.08 -4.10 -5.98
N ILE A 13 -0.15 -3.71 -6.28
CA ILE A 13 -1.34 -4.31 -5.68
C ILE A 13 -1.81 -5.43 -6.61
N GLU A 14 -1.87 -6.66 -6.11
CA GLU A 14 -2.38 -7.81 -6.85
C GLU A 14 -3.78 -8.20 -6.40
N PRO A 15 -4.65 -8.61 -7.34
CA PRO A 15 -5.93 -9.20 -6.99
C PRO A 15 -5.73 -10.62 -6.44
N THR A 16 -6.60 -11.00 -5.53
CA THR A 16 -6.71 -12.34 -4.97
C THR A 16 -8.18 -12.77 -5.06
N PRO A 17 -8.49 -14.08 -4.91
CA PRO A 17 -9.89 -14.52 -4.86
C PRO A 17 -10.73 -13.89 -3.75
N LYS A 18 -10.09 -13.32 -2.70
CA LYS A 18 -10.74 -12.75 -1.51
C LYS A 18 -10.60 -11.23 -1.40
N GLY A 19 -10.07 -10.56 -2.42
CA GLY A 19 -9.81 -9.11 -2.39
C GLY A 19 -8.46 -8.73 -2.97
N VAL A 20 -7.71 -7.82 -2.35
CA VAL A 20 -6.43 -7.29 -2.85
C VAL A 20 -5.33 -7.32 -1.80
N ARG A 21 -4.07 -7.32 -2.22
CA ARG A 21 -2.89 -7.21 -1.34
C ARG A 21 -1.68 -6.64 -2.07
N LEU A 22 -0.65 -6.25 -1.33
CA LEU A 22 0.66 -5.93 -1.91
C LEU A 22 1.39 -7.21 -2.32
N ARG A 23 1.77 -7.26 -3.61
CA ARG A 23 2.51 -8.38 -4.19
C ARG A 23 3.94 -8.42 -3.66
N GLY A 24 4.38 -9.61 -3.25
CA GLY A 24 5.75 -9.83 -2.78
C GLY A 24 5.98 -9.42 -1.32
N CYS A 25 4.94 -9.01 -0.59
CA CYS A 25 5.02 -8.66 0.82
C CYS A 25 4.45 -9.78 1.68
N SER A 26 5.32 -10.53 2.36
CA SER A 26 4.92 -11.73 3.14
C SER A 26 4.01 -11.42 4.33
N ASN A 27 4.14 -10.23 4.92
CA ASN A 27 3.37 -9.80 6.09
C ASN A 27 2.06 -9.09 5.72
N GLU A 28 1.70 -9.07 4.44
CA GLU A 28 0.58 -8.29 3.95
C GLU A 28 -0.75 -9.09 4.01
N PRO A 29 -1.76 -8.60 4.73
CA PRO A 29 -3.07 -9.25 4.76
C PRO A 29 -3.81 -9.11 3.42
N VAL A 30 -4.84 -9.93 3.19
CA VAL A 30 -5.80 -9.66 2.11
C VAL A 30 -6.82 -8.66 2.61
N PHE A 31 -7.03 -7.57 1.87
CA PHE A 31 -8.09 -6.61 2.12
C PHE A 31 -9.26 -6.85 1.17
N GLY A 32 -10.49 -6.74 1.66
CA GLY A 32 -11.69 -6.98 0.85
C GLY A 32 -11.83 -6.00 -0.33
N THR A 33 -11.28 -4.78 -0.23
CA THR A 33 -11.33 -3.76 -1.28
C THR A 33 -10.05 -2.91 -1.30
N LEU A 34 -9.82 -2.18 -2.40
CA LEU A 34 -8.76 -1.18 -2.50
C LEU A 34 -8.89 -0.08 -1.44
N ALA A 35 -10.11 0.38 -1.16
CA ALA A 35 -10.36 1.38 -0.13
C ALA A 35 -9.96 0.87 1.27
N ALA A 36 -10.27 -0.38 1.61
CA ALA A 36 -9.86 -0.98 2.88
C ALA A 36 -8.33 -1.10 3.01
N LEU A 37 -7.65 -1.46 1.91
CA LEU A 37 -6.19 -1.47 1.84
C LEU A 37 -5.64 -0.07 2.12
N VAL A 38 -6.09 0.94 1.36
CA VAL A 38 -5.61 2.33 1.51
C VAL A 38 -5.89 2.88 2.91
N TYR A 39 -7.09 2.64 3.44
CA TYR A 39 -7.48 3.07 4.76
C TYR A 39 -6.60 2.46 5.85
N GLN A 40 -6.38 1.13 5.83
CA GLN A 40 -5.52 0.49 6.83
C GLN A 40 -4.08 1.01 6.76
N HIS A 41 -3.55 1.24 5.57
CA HIS A 41 -2.21 1.79 5.38
C HIS A 41 -2.07 3.24 5.86
N SER A 42 -3.18 3.97 5.99
CA SER A 42 -3.19 5.29 6.63
C SER A 42 -3.10 5.23 8.16
N ILE A 43 -3.54 4.11 8.76
CA ILE A 43 -3.52 3.90 10.22
C ILE A 43 -2.23 3.20 10.66
N THR A 44 -1.76 2.21 9.91
CA THR A 44 -0.54 1.44 10.18
C THR A 44 0.27 1.23 8.90
N PRO A 45 1.62 1.34 8.90
CA PRO A 45 2.40 1.21 7.67
C PRO A 45 2.33 -0.16 6.99
N LEU A 46 2.16 -1.24 7.77
CA LEU A 46 2.25 -2.63 7.29
C LEU A 46 3.53 -2.88 6.47
N ALA A 47 3.41 -3.30 5.21
CA ALA A 47 4.58 -3.51 4.34
C ALA A 47 5.14 -2.23 3.72
N LEU A 48 4.52 -1.06 3.96
CA LEU A 48 5.06 0.23 3.52
C LEU A 48 6.12 0.76 4.50
N PRO A 49 7.11 1.54 4.02
CA PRO A 49 8.11 2.16 4.88
C PRO A 49 7.54 3.22 5.83
N CYS A 50 6.38 3.78 5.52
CA CYS A 50 5.66 4.76 6.33
C CYS A 50 4.15 4.65 6.11
N LYS A 51 3.36 5.24 7.00
CA LYS A 51 1.90 5.31 6.83
C LYS A 51 1.58 6.21 5.64
N LEU A 52 0.52 5.87 4.90
CA LEU A 52 -0.03 6.76 3.91
C LEU A 52 -0.70 7.96 4.60
N VAL A 53 -0.43 9.16 4.10
CA VAL A 53 -1.17 10.35 4.49
C VAL A 53 -2.18 10.61 3.40
N LEU A 54 -3.47 10.54 3.73
CA LEU A 54 -4.52 10.89 2.79
C LEU A 54 -4.58 12.41 2.67
N PRO A 55 -4.59 12.97 1.44
CA PRO A 55 -4.73 14.41 1.27
C PRO A 55 -6.10 14.88 1.78
N GLU A 56 -6.12 16.05 2.42
CA GLU A 56 -7.37 16.76 2.70
C GLU A 56 -7.94 17.30 1.39
N SER A 57 -9.27 17.31 1.27
CA SER A 57 -10.00 17.77 0.08
C SER A 57 -9.94 19.27 -0.12
#